data_AF-A0A067QIE8-F1
#
_entry.id   AF-A0A067QIE8-F1
#
_cell.length_a   1.000
_cell.length_b   1.000
_cell.length_c   1.000
_cell.angle_alpha   90.00
_cell.angle_beta   90.00
_cell.angle_gamma   90.00
#
_symmetry.space_group_name_H-M   'P 1'
#
loop_
_entity.id
_entity.type
_entity.pdbx_description
1 polymer ?
#
loop_
_entity_poly.entity_id
_entity_poly.type
_entity_poly.pdbx_seq_one_letter_code
_entity_poly.pdbx_strand_id
1 'polypeptide(L)' 'NAPAHTALKVRQFLASNTMAVIPHPPYSSDLAPCDFFLFRKMKIQGKEI' A
#
# COMPACT_ATOMS: atom_id res chain seq x y z
N ASN A 1 3.22 0.06 -6.81
CA ASN A 1 3.34 -1.10 -7.73
C ASN A 1 4.72 -1.75 -7.66
N ALA A 2 5.23 -2.07 -6.47
CA ALA A 2 6.52 -2.75 -6.36
C ALA A 2 6.44 -4.17 -6.95
N PRO A 3 7.56 -4.75 -7.45
CA PRO A 3 7.55 -6.02 -8.17
C PRO A 3 6.88 -7.18 -7.42
N ALA A 4 7.02 -7.21 -6.09
CA ALA A 4 6.37 -8.21 -5.25
C ALA A 4 4.84 -8.16 -5.33
N HIS A 5 4.24 -6.97 -5.38
CA HIS A 5 2.78 -6.79 -5.44
C HIS A 5 2.20 -7.05 -6.83
N THR A 6 3.04 -7.03 -7.89
CA THR A 6 2.63 -7.29 -9.27
C THR A 6 2.97 -8.71 -9.74
N ALA A 7 3.62 -9.51 -8.89
CA ALA A 7 3.99 -10.88 -9.20
C ALA A 7 2.77 -11.73 -9.59
N LEU A 8 2.96 -12.69 -10.51
CA LEU A 8 1.87 -13.51 -11.04
C LEU A 8 1.07 -14.22 -9.93
N LYS A 9 1.76 -14.79 -8.95
CA LYS A 9 1.13 -15.49 -7.81
C LYS A 9 0.22 -14.55 -7.01
N VAL A 10 0.64 -13.30 -6.81
CA VAL A 10 -0.16 -12.29 -6.09
C VAL A 10 -1.38 -11.90 -6.93
N ARG A 11 -1.20 -11.67 -8.24
CA ARG A 11 -2.31 -11.35 -9.15
C ARG A 11 -3.34 -12.47 -9.23
N GLN A 12 -2.90 -13.73 -9.28
CA GLN A 12 -3.79 -14.90 -9.28
C GLN A 12 -4.57 -14.99 -7.98
N PHE A 13 -3.91 -14.79 -6.83
CA PHE A 13 -4.57 -14.77 -5.53
C PHE A 13 -5.62 -13.65 -5.44
N LEU A 14 -5.31 -12.44 -5.90
CA LEU A 14 -6.26 -11.33 -5.90
C LEU A 14 -7.48 -11.62 -6.78
N ALA A 15 -7.26 -12.20 -7.97
CA ALA A 15 -8.33 -12.59 -8.88
C ALA A 15 -9.21 -13.71 -8.30
N SER A 16 -8.61 -14.73 -7.68
CA SER A 16 -9.37 -15.85 -7.08
C SER A 16 -10.23 -15.40 -5.90
N ASN A 17 -9.84 -14.33 -5.22
CA ASN A 17 -10.57 -13.77 -4.07
C ASN A 17 -11.47 -12.58 -4.46
N THR A 18 -11.68 -12.32 -5.76
CA THR A 18 -12.51 -11.20 -6.25
C THR A 18 -12.07 -9.83 -5.70
N MET A 19 -10.79 -9.67 -5.39
CA MET A 19 -10.26 -8.42 -4.84
C MET A 19 -9.97 -7.43 -5.96
N ALA A 20 -10.67 -6.30 -5.97
CA ALA A 20 -10.42 -5.22 -6.91
C ALA A 20 -9.08 -4.52 -6.59
N VAL A 21 -8.23 -4.40 -7.60
CA VAL A 21 -6.96 -3.65 -7.50
C VAL A 21 -7.16 -2.25 -8.06
N ILE A 22 -7.00 -1.25 -7.21
CA ILE A 22 -7.07 0.15 -7.63
C ILE A 22 -5.75 0.53 -8.31
N PRO A 23 -5.79 1.13 -9.52
CA PRO A 23 -4.58 1.60 -10.18
C PRO A 23 -3.91 2.68 -9.32
N HIS A 24 -2.64 2.47 -8.98
CA HIS A 24 -1.84 3.41 -8.20
C HIS A 24 -0.62 3.86 -9.02
N PRO A 25 -0.34 5.16 -9.13
CA PRO A 25 0.84 5.64 -9.84
C PRO A 25 2.15 5.20 -9.15
N PRO A 26 3.25 5.02 -9.90
CA PRO A 26 4.56 4.73 -9.31
C PRO A 26 5.02 5.85 -8.36
N TYR A 27 5.62 5.47 -7.22
CA TYR A 27 6.27 6.37 -6.27
C TYR A 27 5.41 7.50 -5.70
N SER A 28 4.07 7.33 -5.64
CA SER A 28 3.14 8.36 -5.18
C SER A 28 2.68 8.14 -3.74
N SER A 29 3.60 8.27 -2.78
CA SER A 29 3.30 8.13 -1.35
C SER A 29 2.30 9.17 -0.81
N ASP A 30 2.20 10.33 -1.44
CA ASP A 30 1.21 11.36 -1.15
C ASP A 30 -0.24 10.88 -1.40
N LEU A 31 -0.42 9.90 -2.27
CA LEU A 31 -1.71 9.30 -2.59
C LEU A 31 -2.01 8.04 -1.77
N ALA A 32 -1.04 7.50 -1.04
CA ALA A 32 -1.20 6.30 -0.24
C ALA A 32 -1.60 6.64 1.20
N PRO A 33 -2.82 6.29 1.67
CA PRO A 33 -3.29 6.63 3.02
C PRO A 33 -2.37 6.14 4.13
N CYS A 34 -1.72 5.00 3.93
CA CYS A 34 -0.75 4.47 4.88
C CYS A 34 0.46 5.41 5.04
N ASP A 35 0.96 5.98 3.95
CA ASP A 35 2.16 6.82 3.94
C ASP A 35 1.88 8.22 4.49
N PHE A 36 0.88 8.94 3.97
CA PHE A 36 0.65 10.32 4.38
C PHE A 36 -0.11 10.47 5.71
N PHE A 37 -0.97 9.50 6.07
CA PHE A 37 -1.80 9.56 7.28
C PHE A 37 -1.31 8.62 8.37
N LEU A 38 -1.33 7.31 8.13
CA LEU A 38 -1.08 6.31 9.19
C LEU A 38 0.36 6.38 9.73
N PHE A 39 1.38 6.24 8.87
CA PHE A 39 2.79 6.26 9.28
C PHE A 39 3.20 7.62 9.87
N ARG A 40 2.63 8.72 9.36
CA ARG A 40 2.82 10.05 9.95
C ARG A 40 2.29 10.13 11.37
N LYS A 41 1.09 9.62 11.63
CA LYS A 41 0.49 9.59 12.98
C LYS A 41 1.29 8.71 13.93
N MET A 42 1.69 7.52 13.49
CA MET A 42 2.49 6.60 14.30
C MET A 42 3.87 7.18 14.66
N LYS A 43 4.52 7.92 13.75
CA LYS A 43 5.79 8.61 14.04
C LYS A 43 5.66 9.73 15.07
N ILE A 44 4.51 10.40 15.12
CA ILE A 44 4.25 11.45 16.12
C ILE A 44 4.06 10.79 17.50
N GLN A 45 3.27 9.72 17.58
CA GLN A 45 3.04 8.98 18.83
C GLN A 45 4.33 8.30 19.33
N GLY A 46 5.12 7.70 18.44
CA GLY A 46 6.40 7.09 18.78
C GLY A 46 7.52 8.07 19.14
N LYS A 47 7.27 9.39 19.06
CA LYS A 47 8.15 10.45 19.56
C LYS A 47 7.74 10.99 20.94
N GLU A 48 6.58 10.58 21.46
CA GLU A 48 6.11 10.89 22.82
C GLU A 48 6.57 9.85 23.87
N ILE A 49 7.45 8.92 23.46
CA ILE A 49 8.18 7.97 24.33
C ILE A 49 9.66 8.31 24.37
#